data_AF-Q1RGN1-F1
#
_entry.id   AF-Q1RGN1-F1
#
_cell.length_a   1.000
_cell.length_b   1.000
_cell.length_c   1.000
_cell.angle_alpha   90.00
_cell.angle_beta   90.00
_cell.angle_gamma   90.00
#
_symmetry.space_group_name_H-M   'P 1'
#
loop_
_entity.id
_entity.type
_entity.pdbx_description
1 polymer ?
#
loop_
_entity_poly.entity_id
_entity_poly.type
_entity_poly.pdbx_seq_one_letter_code
_entity_poly.pdbx_strand_id
1 'polypeptide(L)'
;MFYNLDPNIKPKNLLDILKWKMTSKKSEWLPLSESITTDIPPITHDKNVRVSYVGHVTFLIQVQGLNILTDPVWSERASPFTFAGPKRIVKPGIDFADLPKIDFILISHNHYDHLDIKTIKDLWLRDKPKIITPLKNDIIIKKTY
;
A
#
# COMPACT_ATOMS: atom_id res chain seq x y z
N MET A 1 -9.87 20.10 -6.69
CA MET A 1 -8.94 21.08 -6.12
C MET A 1 -9.18 21.06 -4.63
N PHE A 2 -8.18 20.71 -3.83
CA PHE A 2 -8.29 20.72 -2.37
C PHE A 2 -8.06 22.16 -1.90
N TYR A 3 -9.01 22.71 -1.15
CA TYR A 3 -8.89 24.03 -0.53
C TYR A 3 -8.86 23.79 0.97
N ASN A 4 -7.90 24.41 1.65
CA ASN A 4 -7.90 24.37 3.10
C ASN A 4 -9.04 25.29 3.58
N LEU A 5 -9.96 24.76 4.39
CA LEU A 5 -11.11 25.50 4.88
C LEU A 5 -10.75 26.47 6.01
N ASP A 6 -9.56 26.31 6.60
CA ASP A 6 -9.04 27.23 7.60
C ASP A 6 -8.30 28.40 6.92
N PRO A 7 -8.84 29.64 6.99
CA PRO A 7 -8.24 30.82 6.36
C PRO A 7 -6.90 31.22 7.00
N ASN A 8 -6.56 30.70 8.18
CA ASN A 8 -5.32 31.05 8.88
C ASN A 8 -4.13 30.18 8.45
N ILE A 9 -4.36 29.08 7.73
CA ILE A 9 -3.29 28.20 7.27
C ILE A 9 -2.69 28.77 5.98
N LYS A 10 -1.54 29.43 6.13
CA LYS A 10 -0.75 29.86 4.97
C LYS A 10 -0.26 28.64 4.17
N PRO A 11 -0.41 28.64 2.83
CA PRO A 11 0.12 27.58 1.99
C PRO A 11 1.64 27.51 2.12
N LYS A 12 2.17 26.30 2.28
CA LYS A 12 3.62 26.06 2.36
C LYS A 12 4.24 26.31 0.99
N ASN A 13 5.38 27.01 0.98
CA ASN A 13 6.13 27.26 -0.26
C ASN A 13 7.32 26.29 -0.39
N LEU A 14 8.03 26.39 -1.51
CA LEU A 14 9.16 25.50 -1.80
C LEU A 14 10.30 25.64 -0.78
N LEU A 15 10.51 26.84 -0.21
CA LEU A 15 11.51 27.08 0.82
C LEU A 15 11.14 26.38 2.12
N ASP A 16 9.86 26.33 2.47
CA ASP A 16 9.38 25.58 3.64
C ASP A 16 9.69 24.08 3.50
N ILE A 17 9.51 23.53 2.29
CA ILE A 17 9.84 22.12 2.00
C ILE A 17 11.35 21.89 2.09
N LEU A 18 12.16 22.78 1.51
CA LEU A 18 13.62 22.67 1.56
C LEU A 18 14.13 22.77 3.00
N LYS A 19 13.64 23.75 3.75
CA LYS A 19 13.96 23.94 5.17
C LYS A 19 13.60 22.69 5.96
N TRP A 20 12.38 22.18 5.82
CA TRP A 20 11.96 20.93 6.45
C TRP A 20 12.91 19.78 6.09
N LYS A 21 13.25 19.59 4.82
CA LYS A 21 14.14 18.50 4.39
C LYS A 21 15.54 18.61 5.00
N MET A 22 16.06 19.83 5.18
CA MET A 22 17.36 20.08 5.80
C MET A 22 17.33 19.95 7.32
N THR A 23 16.24 20.35 7.97
CA THR A 23 16.14 20.37 9.44
C THR A 23 15.48 19.14 10.03
N SER A 24 14.88 18.27 9.19
CA SER A 24 14.25 17.04 9.64
C SER A 24 15.29 16.09 10.22
N LYS A 25 15.12 15.71 11.48
CA LYS A 25 15.82 14.55 12.03
C LYS A 25 15.31 13.31 11.29
N LYS A 26 16.21 12.58 10.63
CA LYS A 26 15.91 11.21 10.20
C LYS A 26 15.64 10.38 11.44
N SER A 27 14.52 9.68 11.47
CA SER A 27 14.29 8.64 12.46
C SER A 27 15.32 7.53 12.23
N GLU A 28 16.02 7.14 13.29
CA GLU A 28 16.83 5.94 13.29
C GLU A 28 15.89 4.75 13.40
N TRP A 29 15.95 3.86 12.42
CA TRP A 29 15.23 2.60 12.47
C TRP A 29 16.10 1.60 13.20
N LEU A 30 15.49 0.82 14.10
CA LEU A 30 16.18 -0.31 14.71
C LEU A 30 16.72 -1.24 13.62
N PRO A 31 17.86 -1.92 13.86
CA PRO A 31 18.35 -2.92 12.93
C PRO A 31 17.25 -3.94 12.65
N LEU A 32 17.04 -4.22 11.37
CA LEU A 32 16.11 -5.27 10.94
C LEU A 32 16.51 -6.57 11.63
N SER A 33 15.57 -7.20 12.34
CA SER A 33 15.80 -8.54 12.88
C SER A 33 16.15 -9.49 11.73
N GLU A 34 17.14 -10.36 11.93
CA GLU A 34 17.54 -11.37 10.95
C GLU A 34 16.44 -12.43 10.70
N SER A 35 15.42 -12.49 11.57
CA SER A 35 14.39 -13.54 11.57
C SER A 35 13.04 -13.11 10.98
N ILE A 36 13.01 -12.26 9.95
CA ILE A 36 11.75 -11.93 9.27
C ILE A 36 11.39 -13.09 8.34
N THR A 37 10.48 -13.95 8.79
CA THR A 37 9.97 -15.05 7.98
C THR A 37 8.91 -14.53 7.01
N THR A 38 9.07 -14.84 5.73
CA THR A 38 8.00 -14.69 4.73
C THR A 38 6.94 -15.77 4.97
N ASP A 39 5.69 -15.36 5.05
CA ASP A 39 4.54 -16.23 5.14
C ASP A 39 4.18 -16.76 3.74
N ILE A 40 3.83 -18.05 3.67
CA ILE A 40 3.34 -18.71 2.44
C ILE A 40 1.88 -19.06 2.69
N PRO A 41 0.94 -18.21 2.22
CA PRO A 41 -0.48 -18.45 2.44
C PRO A 41 -0.96 -19.70 1.67
N PRO A 42 -1.88 -20.51 2.24
CA PRO A 42 -2.54 -21.56 1.49
C PRO A 42 -3.38 -20.95 0.36
N ILE A 43 -3.54 -21.70 -0.73
CA ILE A 43 -4.30 -21.27 -1.91
C ILE A 43 -5.77 -21.00 -1.55
N THR A 44 -6.36 -21.86 -0.72
CA THR A 44 -7.73 -21.72 -0.19
C THR A 44 -7.74 -21.87 1.33
N HIS A 45 -8.72 -21.24 1.98
CA HIS A 45 -8.89 -21.29 3.43
C HIS A 45 -10.37 -21.18 3.79
N ASP A 46 -11.03 -22.33 3.93
CA ASP A 46 -12.50 -22.38 3.92
C ASP A 46 -13.11 -22.52 5.32
N LYS A 47 -12.33 -22.96 6.31
CA LYS A 47 -12.85 -23.37 7.63
C LYS A 47 -12.87 -22.25 8.67
N ASN A 48 -11.86 -21.39 8.64
CA ASN A 48 -11.66 -20.33 9.64
C ASN A 48 -11.28 -19.01 8.95
N VAL A 49 -11.21 -17.92 9.71
CA VAL A 49 -10.60 -16.67 9.22
C VAL A 49 -9.10 -16.74 9.45
N ARG A 50 -8.30 -16.40 8.43
CA ARG A 50 -6.86 -16.20 8.53
C ARG A 50 -6.52 -14.78 8.12
N VAL A 51 -5.71 -14.10 8.94
CA VAL A 51 -5.24 -12.75 8.64
C VAL A 51 -3.72 -12.77 8.67
N SER A 52 -3.10 -12.53 7.52
CA SER A 52 -1.65 -12.45 7.37
C SER A 52 -1.22 -11.00 7.19
N TYR A 53 -0.25 -10.57 7.99
CA TYR A 53 0.36 -9.24 7.85
C TYR A 53 1.41 -9.25 6.75
N VAL A 54 1.22 -8.42 5.72
CA VAL A 54 2.18 -8.25 4.63
C VAL A 54 3.13 -7.08 4.90
N GLY A 55 2.64 -6.00 5.49
CA GLY A 55 3.47 -4.84 5.80
C GLY A 55 2.72 -3.52 5.70
N HIS A 56 3.13 -2.54 6.51
CA HIS A 56 2.44 -1.26 6.66
C HIS A 56 0.96 -1.45 7.00
N VAL A 57 0.04 -1.24 6.05
CA VAL A 57 -1.41 -1.44 6.20
C VAL A 57 -1.95 -2.53 5.26
N THR A 58 -1.06 -3.29 4.62
CA THR A 58 -1.43 -4.41 3.76
C THR A 58 -1.62 -5.68 4.59
N PHE A 59 -2.84 -6.22 4.53
CA PHE A 59 -3.21 -7.51 5.10
C PHE A 59 -3.84 -8.39 4.03
N LEU A 60 -3.50 -9.68 4.06
CA LEU A 60 -4.25 -10.72 3.36
C LEU A 60 -5.24 -11.35 4.34
N ILE A 61 -6.53 -11.25 4.04
CA ILE A 61 -7.62 -11.83 4.81
C ILE A 61 -8.20 -12.97 3.99
N GLN A 62 -8.12 -14.18 4.52
CA GLN A 62 -8.72 -15.37 3.91
C GLN A 62 -9.90 -15.83 4.76
N VAL A 63 -11.09 -15.86 4.14
CA VAL A 63 -12.34 -16.18 4.84
C VAL A 63 -13.33 -16.82 3.88
N GLN A 64 -13.88 -17.97 4.26
CA GLN A 64 -14.88 -18.70 3.45
C GLN A 64 -14.43 -18.90 1.98
N GLY A 65 -13.14 -19.22 1.78
CA GLY A 65 -12.56 -19.43 0.46
C GLY A 65 -12.29 -18.15 -0.35
N LEU A 66 -12.59 -16.96 0.18
CA LEU A 66 -12.27 -15.68 -0.43
C LEU A 66 -10.92 -15.17 0.06
N ASN A 67 -10.15 -14.58 -0.85
CA ASN A 67 -8.89 -13.88 -0.55
C ASN A 67 -9.06 -12.37 -0.76
N ILE A 68 -8.93 -11.60 0.31
CA ILE A 68 -9.13 -10.15 0.34
C ILE A 68 -7.82 -9.46 0.71
N LEU A 69 -7.40 -8.47 -0.07
CA LEU A 69 -6.27 -7.60 0.28
C LEU A 69 -6.75 -6.22 0.71
N THR A 70 -6.14 -5.67 1.77
CA THR A 70 -6.28 -4.24 2.13
C THR A 70 -5.09 -3.46 1.60
N ASP A 71 -5.33 -2.26 1.04
CA ASP A 71 -4.30 -1.27 0.66
C ASP A 71 -2.99 -1.91 0.15
N PRO A 72 -3.02 -2.68 -0.96
CA PRO A 72 -1.90 -3.55 -1.32
C PRO A 72 -0.72 -2.73 -1.83
N VAL A 73 0.43 -2.84 -1.15
CA VAL A 73 1.68 -2.14 -1.52
C VAL A 73 2.84 -3.11 -1.55
N TRP A 74 3.34 -3.42 -2.75
CA TRP A 74 4.58 -4.19 -2.97
C TRP A 74 5.72 -3.35 -3.55
N SER A 75 5.46 -2.11 -3.97
CA SER A 75 6.52 -1.22 -4.44
C SER A 75 7.56 -0.91 -3.37
N GLU A 76 8.80 -0.71 -3.83
CA GLU A 76 9.94 -0.31 -2.99
C GLU A 76 9.79 1.10 -2.39
N ARG A 77 8.93 1.95 -2.99
CA ARG A 77 8.71 3.33 -2.57
C ARG A 77 7.24 3.72 -2.62
N ALA A 78 6.79 4.44 -1.60
CA ALA A 78 5.50 5.12 -1.57
C ALA A 78 5.67 6.52 -2.18
N SER A 79 5.76 6.59 -3.51
CA SER A 79 6.10 7.83 -4.24
C SER A 79 5.63 7.77 -5.69
N PRO A 80 5.32 8.92 -6.32
CA PRO A 80 5.15 9.00 -7.77
C PRO A 80 6.46 8.79 -8.54
N PHE A 81 7.61 8.86 -7.87
CA PHE A 81 8.93 8.72 -8.48
C PHE A 81 9.65 7.46 -7.98
N THR A 82 10.37 6.79 -8.88
CA THR A 82 11.17 5.60 -8.54
C THR A 82 12.45 5.93 -7.77
N PHE A 83 12.95 7.17 -7.86
CA PHE A 83 14.23 7.60 -7.29
C PHE A 83 14.10 8.46 -6.03
N ALA A 84 12.90 8.95 -5.70
CA ALA A 84 12.68 9.89 -4.61
C ALA A 84 11.46 9.48 -3.77
N GLY A 85 11.40 9.94 -2.52
CA GLY A 85 10.31 9.65 -1.58
C GLY A 85 10.60 8.51 -0.61
N PRO A 86 9.66 8.20 0.30
CA PRO A 86 9.82 7.17 1.33
C PRO A 86 10.14 5.80 0.71
N LYS A 87 11.28 5.21 1.09
CA LYS A 87 11.65 3.85 0.72
C LYS A 87 11.19 2.88 1.79
N ARG A 88 10.65 1.75 1.37
CA ARG A 88 10.41 0.58 2.22
C ARG A 88 11.71 0.14 2.90
N ILE A 89 11.59 -0.29 4.14
CA ILE A 89 12.72 -0.74 4.98
C ILE A 89 12.65 -2.26 5.17
N VAL A 90 11.45 -2.78 5.43
CA VAL A 90 11.17 -4.21 5.58
C VAL A 90 10.53 -4.75 4.31
N LYS A 91 11.06 -5.86 3.77
CA LYS A 91 10.44 -6.59 2.65
C LYS A 91 8.98 -6.97 2.98
N PRO A 92 8.09 -7.11 1.99
CA PRO A 92 6.75 -7.66 2.23
C PRO A 92 6.83 -9.01 2.95
N GLY A 93 5.96 -9.22 3.93
CA GLY A 93 5.83 -10.48 4.68
C GLY A 93 5.22 -11.61 3.86
N ILE A 94 4.70 -11.35 2.67
CA ILE A 94 4.31 -12.35 1.67
C ILE A 94 4.91 -11.88 0.34
N ASP A 95 5.68 -12.75 -0.32
CA ASP A 95 6.20 -12.44 -1.64
C ASP A 95 5.04 -12.36 -2.65
N PHE A 96 5.12 -11.42 -3.61
CA PHE A 96 4.01 -11.20 -4.55
C PHE A 96 3.65 -12.46 -5.34
N ALA A 97 4.66 -13.29 -5.63
CA ALA A 97 4.51 -14.57 -6.33
C ALA A 97 3.78 -15.63 -5.50
N ASP A 98 3.83 -15.54 -4.16
CA ASP A 98 3.21 -16.49 -3.24
C ASP A 98 1.78 -16.09 -2.85
N LEU A 99 1.29 -14.94 -3.33
CA LEU A 99 -0.09 -14.55 -3.11
C LEU A 99 -1.05 -15.57 -3.77
N PRO A 100 -2.11 -16.01 -3.06
CA PRO A 100 -3.17 -16.76 -3.70
C PRO A 100 -3.90 -15.85 -4.69
N LYS A 101 -4.81 -16.43 -5.48
CA LYS A 101 -5.71 -15.63 -6.32
C LYS A 101 -6.49 -14.67 -5.44
N ILE A 102 -6.43 -13.37 -5.74
CA ILE A 102 -7.13 -12.33 -4.99
C ILE A 102 -8.52 -12.10 -5.59
N ASP A 103 -9.54 -12.13 -4.75
CA ASP A 103 -10.94 -11.91 -5.16
C ASP A 103 -11.36 -10.46 -4.94
N PHE A 104 -10.90 -9.83 -3.86
CA PHE A 104 -11.25 -8.47 -3.51
C PHE A 104 -10.03 -7.65 -3.11
N ILE A 105 -10.05 -6.37 -3.47
CA ILE A 105 -9.13 -5.37 -2.96
C ILE A 105 -9.94 -4.27 -2.28
N LEU A 106 -9.58 -3.95 -1.04
CA LEU A 106 -10.16 -2.86 -0.26
C LEU A 106 -9.15 -1.71 -0.18
N ILE A 107 -9.51 -0.56 -0.73
CA ILE A 107 -8.71 0.66 -0.69
C ILE A 107 -9.32 1.62 0.32
N SER A 108 -8.53 2.12 1.26
CA SER A 108 -8.97 3.07 2.28
C SER A 108 -8.97 4.52 1.77
N HIS A 109 -7.90 4.94 1.09
CA HIS A 109 -7.74 6.27 0.49
C HIS A 109 -6.62 6.28 -0.58
N ASN A 110 -6.29 7.44 -1.15
CA ASN A 110 -5.46 7.56 -2.35
C ASN A 110 -4.01 8.06 -2.11
N HIS A 111 -3.49 7.96 -0.90
CA HIS A 111 -2.07 8.26 -0.65
C HIS A 111 -1.17 7.12 -1.18
N TYR A 112 0.07 7.44 -1.54
CA TYR A 112 0.99 6.48 -2.20
C TYR A 112 1.38 5.28 -1.34
N ASP A 113 1.25 5.37 -0.02
CA ASP A 113 1.47 4.30 0.95
C ASP A 113 0.22 3.41 1.16
N HIS A 114 -0.92 3.76 0.54
CA HIS A 114 -2.16 2.98 0.56
C HIS A 114 -2.64 2.56 -0.84
N LEU A 115 -2.36 3.39 -1.86
CA LEU A 115 -2.74 3.19 -3.25
C LEU A 115 -1.49 3.04 -4.12
N ASP A 116 -0.89 1.87 -4.08
CA ASP A 116 0.20 1.51 -4.97
C ASP A 116 -0.34 1.06 -6.33
N ILE A 117 -0.35 2.02 -7.25
CA ILE A 117 -0.86 1.86 -8.61
C ILE A 117 -0.19 0.71 -9.37
N LYS A 118 1.11 0.47 -9.16
CA LYS A 118 1.81 -0.64 -9.83
C LYS A 118 1.26 -1.97 -9.34
N THR A 119 1.15 -2.12 -8.02
CA THR A 119 0.61 -3.33 -7.39
C THR A 119 -0.83 -3.60 -7.82
N ILE A 120 -1.68 -2.57 -7.86
CA ILE A 120 -3.07 -2.71 -8.32
C ILE A 120 -3.13 -3.19 -9.77
N LYS A 121 -2.31 -2.63 -10.66
CA LYS A 121 -2.24 -3.04 -12.06
C LYS A 121 -1.80 -4.50 -12.20
N ASP A 122 -0.76 -4.90 -11.48
CA ASP A 122 -0.22 -6.26 -11.53
C ASP A 122 -1.27 -7.29 -11.05
N LEU A 123 -1.99 -6.98 -9.94
CA LEU A 123 -3.09 -7.80 -9.44
C LEU A 123 -4.29 -7.85 -10.39
N TRP A 124 -4.64 -6.75 -11.03
CA TRP A 124 -5.73 -6.71 -12.01
C TRP A 124 -5.44 -7.58 -13.23
N LEU A 125 -4.22 -7.51 -13.76
CA LEU A 125 -3.79 -8.34 -14.88
C LEU A 125 -3.77 -9.83 -14.53
N ARG A 126 -3.38 -10.18 -13.30
CA ARG A 126 -3.28 -11.57 -12.83
C ARG A 126 -4.65 -12.19 -12.48
N ASP A 127 -5.43 -11.50 -11.64
CA ASP A 127 -6.57 -12.12 -10.93
C ASP A 127 -7.93 -11.49 -11.27
N LYS A 128 -7.94 -10.26 -11.81
CA LYS A 128 -9.15 -9.43 -12.04
C LYS A 128 -10.05 -9.31 -10.78
N PRO A 129 -9.51 -8.91 -9.61
CA PRO A 129 -10.28 -8.81 -8.38
C PRO A 129 -11.31 -7.69 -8.44
N LYS A 130 -12.38 -7.80 -7.65
CA LYS A 130 -13.30 -6.67 -7.43
C LYS A 130 -12.64 -5.64 -6.50
N ILE A 131 -12.45 -4.42 -7.00
CA ILE A 131 -11.82 -3.34 -6.25
C ILE A 131 -12.90 -2.45 -5.60
N ILE A 132 -12.85 -2.31 -4.29
CA ILE A 132 -13.72 -1.46 -3.49
C ILE A 132 -12.89 -0.27 -3.00
N THR A 133 -13.35 0.95 -3.24
CA THR A 133 -12.57 2.18 -3.01
C THR A 133 -13.49 3.36 -2.71
N PRO A 134 -13.02 4.43 -2.04
CA PRO A 134 -13.77 5.66 -1.87
C PRO A 134 -14.20 6.27 -3.20
N LEU A 135 -15.27 7.07 -3.13
CA LEU A 135 -15.81 7.77 -4.29
C LEU A 135 -14.72 8.60 -5.01
N LYS A 136 -14.70 8.53 -6.34
CA LYS A 136 -13.75 9.18 -7.27
C LYS A 136 -12.34 8.59 -7.33
N ASN A 137 -11.93 7.71 -6.42
CA ASN A 137 -10.65 7.02 -6.55
C ASN A 137 -10.64 6.03 -7.73
N ASP A 138 -11.82 5.55 -8.13
CA ASP A 138 -12.01 4.69 -9.29
C ASP A 138 -11.52 5.34 -10.60
N ILE A 139 -11.59 6.67 -10.71
CA ILE A 139 -11.07 7.41 -11.87
C ILE A 139 -9.55 7.25 -12.02
N ILE A 140 -8.83 7.15 -10.89
CA ILE A 140 -7.38 6.95 -10.88
C ILE A 140 -7.07 5.48 -11.22
N ILE A 141 -7.77 4.55 -10.57
CA ILE A 141 -7.56 3.11 -10.72
C ILE A 141 -7.90 2.63 -12.14
N LYS A 142 -8.98 3.11 -12.74
CA LYS A 142 -9.38 2.75 -14.12
C LYS A 142 -8.42 3.26 -15.18
N LYS A 143 -7.53 4.22 -14.88
CA LYS A 143 -6.51 4.68 -15.84
C LYS A 143 -5.33 3.73 -15.95
N THR A 144 -5.26 2.72 -15.09
CA THR A 144 -4.10 1.83 -15.00
C THR A 144 -4.23 0.51 -15.72
N TYR A 145 -5.41 0.20 -16.28
CA TYR A 145 -5.68 -0.95 -17.12
C TYR A 145 -6.80 -0.68 -18.12
#